data_AF-G3H2F0-F1
#
_entry.id   AF-G3H2F0-F1
#
_cell.length_a   1.000
_cell.length_b   1.000
_cell.length_c   1.000
_cell.angle_alpha   90.00
_cell.angle_beta   90.00
_cell.angle_gamma   90.00
#
_symmetry.space_group_name_H-M   'P 1'
#
loop_
_entity.id
_entity.type
_entity.pdbx_description
1 polymer ?
#
loop_
_entity_poly.entity_id
_entity_poly.type
_entity_poly.pdbx_seq_one_letter_code
_entity_poly.pdbx_strand_id
1 'polypeptide(L)'
;MVDIVRALGWNYVSTLASEGNYGESGVEAFVQISREAGGVCIAQSIKIPREPKPGEFHKVIRRLMETPNARGIIIFANEDDIRRVLEATRQANLTGHFLWVGSDSWGSKISPILNLEEVAVGAITILPKRASIDGFDQYFMTRSLENNRRNIWFAEFWEENFNCKLTSSGGQSDDSTRKCTGHTGLCPAMEPTDGRTLLNYIRAVRFNGSAGTPVMFNENGDAPGRYDIFQYQATNGSASSGGGQAVGQWAEALRLDVVGVIAWLGAQPPHSVIDYEEQRTVDPEQARGVLKCDMSDLSLIGCLGYSLLLMVTCTVYAIKARGVPETFNEAKPIGFTMYTTCIIWLAFVPIFFGTAQSAEKIYIQTTTLTVSLSLSASVSLGMLYVPKTYVILFHPEQNVQKRKRSLKTTSTVAAPPKSENTEDAK
;
A
#
# COMPACT_ATOMS: atom_id res chain seq x y z
N MET A 1 6.01 9.93 -3.97
CA MET A 1 5.60 10.27 -5.35
C MET A 1 6.53 9.67 -6.40
N VAL A 2 7.86 9.89 -6.33
CA VAL A 2 8.82 9.26 -7.27
C VAL A 2 8.66 7.73 -7.32
N ASP A 3 8.56 7.08 -6.16
CA ASP A 3 8.32 5.62 -6.10
C ASP A 3 7.02 5.17 -6.78
N ILE A 4 5.96 5.99 -6.70
CA ILE A 4 4.67 5.71 -7.34
C ILE A 4 4.83 5.78 -8.86
N VAL A 5 5.46 6.85 -9.36
CA VAL A 5 5.72 7.04 -10.80
C VAL A 5 6.56 5.88 -11.36
N ARG A 6 7.59 5.45 -10.61
CA ARG A 6 8.42 4.30 -10.97
C ARG A 6 7.64 2.99 -10.95
N ALA A 7 6.79 2.77 -9.95
CA ALA A 7 5.95 1.57 -9.86
C ALA A 7 4.91 1.49 -10.99
N LEU A 8 4.43 2.64 -11.48
CA LEU A 8 3.54 2.73 -12.64
C LEU A 8 4.28 2.56 -13.99
N GLY A 9 5.62 2.44 -13.97
CA GLY A 9 6.43 2.34 -15.19
C GLY A 9 6.49 3.62 -16.02
N TRP A 10 6.15 4.77 -15.43
CA TRP A 10 6.17 6.05 -16.14
C TRP A 10 7.60 6.59 -16.21
N ASN A 11 8.10 6.79 -17.41
CA ASN A 11 9.43 7.30 -17.69
C ASN A 11 9.45 8.76 -18.17
N TYR A 12 8.28 9.35 -18.49
CA TYR A 12 8.15 10.71 -19.01
C TYR A 12 6.92 11.40 -18.42
N VAL A 13 7.13 12.40 -17.57
CA VAL A 13 6.07 13.08 -16.79
C VAL A 13 6.20 14.60 -16.85
N SER A 14 5.08 15.30 -16.66
CA SER A 14 5.05 16.76 -16.48
C SER A 14 4.81 17.11 -15.02
N THR A 15 5.36 18.22 -14.54
CA THR A 15 5.12 18.72 -13.17
C THR A 15 4.38 20.04 -13.19
N LEU A 16 3.49 20.22 -12.21
CA LEU A 16 2.72 21.44 -12.01
C LEU A 16 2.82 21.87 -10.55
N ALA A 17 3.28 23.10 -10.31
CA ALA A 17 3.45 23.67 -8.98
C ALA A 17 2.66 24.97 -8.81
N SER A 18 1.99 25.16 -7.67
CA SER A 18 1.59 26.49 -7.23
C SER A 18 2.81 27.28 -6.77
N GLU A 19 2.87 28.56 -7.13
CA GLU A 19 3.91 29.47 -6.67
C GLU A 19 3.85 29.63 -5.15
N GLY A 20 5.00 29.42 -4.51
CA GLY A 20 5.16 29.45 -3.05
C GLY A 20 5.98 28.27 -2.54
N ASN A 21 6.30 28.33 -1.25
CA ASN A 21 7.25 27.38 -0.63
C ASN A 21 6.78 25.93 -0.72
N TYR A 22 5.47 25.66 -0.69
CA TYR A 22 4.96 24.30 -0.77
C TYR A 22 5.12 23.69 -2.17
N GLY A 23 4.58 24.35 -3.19
CA GLY A 23 4.57 23.83 -4.56
C GLY A 23 5.97 23.78 -5.18
N GLU A 24 6.75 24.86 -5.03
CA GLU A 24 8.08 24.95 -5.63
C GLU A 24 9.07 24.00 -4.98
N SER A 25 9.16 23.98 -3.64
CA SER A 25 10.06 23.06 -2.93
C SER A 25 9.67 21.60 -3.16
N GLY A 26 8.35 21.32 -3.26
CA GLY A 26 7.84 19.98 -3.57
C GLY A 26 8.29 19.48 -4.94
N VAL A 27 8.16 20.33 -5.98
CA VAL A 27 8.63 19.98 -7.32
C VAL A 27 10.16 19.93 -7.39
N GLU A 28 10.87 20.83 -6.74
CA GLU A 28 12.34 20.81 -6.69
C GLU A 28 12.85 19.51 -6.06
N ALA A 29 12.29 19.11 -4.92
CA ALA A 29 12.60 17.84 -4.28
C ALA A 29 12.24 16.65 -5.19
N PHE A 30 11.09 16.68 -5.86
CA PHE A 30 10.70 15.63 -6.81
C PHE A 30 11.70 15.52 -7.98
N VAL A 31 12.13 16.65 -8.55
CA VAL A 31 13.12 16.70 -9.64
C VAL A 31 14.46 16.14 -9.16
N GLN A 32 14.92 16.55 -7.99
CA GLN A 32 16.19 16.11 -7.42
C GLN A 32 16.21 14.60 -7.19
N ILE A 33 15.20 14.07 -6.49
CA ILE A 33 15.08 12.64 -6.19
C ILE A 33 14.89 11.82 -7.48
N SER A 34 14.17 12.34 -8.48
CA SER A 34 14.01 11.67 -9.77
C SER A 34 15.34 11.55 -10.53
N ARG A 35 16.21 12.56 -10.44
CA ARG A 35 17.55 12.53 -11.03
C ARG A 35 18.47 11.55 -10.32
N GLU A 36 18.43 11.49 -8.99
CA GLU A 36 19.23 10.57 -8.19
C GLU A 36 18.81 9.11 -8.37
N ALA A 37 17.50 8.86 -8.41
CA ALA A 37 16.94 7.52 -8.57
C ALA A 37 17.06 6.97 -10.01
N GLY A 38 17.08 7.86 -11.01
CA GLY A 38 17.10 7.53 -12.43
C GLY A 38 15.79 6.94 -12.97
N GLY A 39 15.61 6.99 -14.29
CA GLY A 39 14.50 6.34 -14.99
C GLY A 39 13.22 7.17 -15.16
N VAL A 40 13.17 8.40 -14.66
CA VAL A 40 12.04 9.34 -14.86
C VAL A 40 12.56 10.66 -15.43
N CYS A 41 12.08 11.03 -16.61
CA CYS A 41 12.37 12.30 -17.27
C CYS A 41 11.22 13.29 -17.08
N ILE A 42 11.56 14.55 -16.83
CA ILE A 42 10.58 15.62 -16.66
C ILE A 42 10.47 16.39 -17.97
N ALA A 43 9.31 16.29 -18.62
CA ALA A 43 9.02 16.91 -19.90
C ALA A 43 8.99 18.43 -19.79
N GLN A 44 8.30 18.91 -18.76
CA GLN A 44 8.16 20.32 -18.45
C GLN A 44 7.74 20.49 -17.00
N SER A 45 8.10 21.65 -16.45
CA SER A 45 7.68 22.08 -15.12
C SER A 45 6.96 23.41 -15.24
N ILE A 46 5.65 23.40 -15.02
CA ILE A 46 4.82 24.59 -15.11
C ILE A 46 4.55 25.12 -13.71
N LYS A 47 4.65 26.45 -13.55
CA LYS A 47 4.35 27.15 -12.31
C LYS A 47 3.05 27.96 -12.48
N ILE A 48 2.14 27.82 -11.53
CA ILE A 48 0.90 28.60 -11.43
C ILE A 48 1.18 29.80 -10.52
N PRO A 49 1.00 31.03 -11.00
CA PRO A 49 1.24 32.22 -10.18
C PRO A 49 0.27 32.28 -9.00
N ARG A 50 0.70 32.86 -7.87
CA ARG A 50 -0.09 32.92 -6.62
C ARG A 50 -1.44 33.63 -6.80
N GLU A 51 -1.49 34.62 -7.69
CA GLU A 51 -2.71 35.33 -8.09
C GLU A 51 -2.90 35.21 -9.61
N PRO A 52 -3.53 34.12 -10.07
CA PRO A 52 -3.68 33.86 -11.50
C PRO A 52 -4.72 34.78 -12.12
N LYS A 53 -4.34 35.45 -13.21
CA LYS A 53 -5.25 36.26 -14.03
C LYS A 53 -6.28 35.36 -14.74
N PRO A 54 -7.45 35.91 -15.12
CA PRO A 54 -8.42 35.18 -15.93
C PRO A 54 -7.77 34.64 -17.21
N GLY A 55 -7.91 33.33 -17.44
CA GLY A 55 -7.33 32.65 -18.61
C GLY A 55 -5.92 32.08 -18.43
N GLU A 56 -5.23 32.30 -17.31
CA GLU A 56 -3.91 31.68 -17.06
C GLU A 56 -3.98 30.15 -17.02
N PHE A 57 -5.02 29.58 -16.41
CA PHE A 57 -5.21 28.11 -16.39
C PHE A 57 -5.38 27.50 -17.78
N HIS A 58 -6.00 28.22 -18.73
CA HIS A 58 -6.08 27.77 -20.12
C HIS A 58 -4.71 27.75 -20.79
N LYS A 59 -3.82 28.71 -20.46
CA LYS A 59 -2.43 28.72 -20.94
C LYS A 59 -1.65 27.56 -20.34
N VAL A 60 -1.88 27.23 -19.07
CA VAL A 60 -1.28 26.04 -18.42
C VAL A 60 -1.66 24.77 -19.17
N ILE A 61 -2.94 24.54 -19.46
CA ILE A 61 -3.39 23.37 -20.22
C ILE A 61 -2.80 23.37 -21.65
N ARG A 62 -2.73 24.53 -22.31
CA ARG A 62 -2.11 24.64 -23.63
C ARG A 62 -0.63 24.24 -23.62
N ARG A 63 0.13 24.68 -22.60
CA ARG A 63 1.53 24.27 -22.40
C ARG A 63 1.65 22.78 -22.10
N LEU A 64 0.73 22.22 -21.29
CA LEU A 64 0.66 20.78 -21.07
C LEU A 64 0.53 20.00 -22.37
N MET A 65 -0.28 20.50 -23.30
CA MET A 65 -0.47 19.91 -24.63
C MET A 65 0.70 20.09 -25.60
N GLU A 66 1.71 20.93 -25.30
CA GLU A 66 2.95 20.99 -26.10
C GLU A 66 3.76 19.69 -26.00
N THR A 67 3.53 18.89 -24.94
CA THR A 67 4.16 17.57 -24.75
C THR A 67 3.10 16.47 -24.61
N PRO A 68 2.38 16.10 -25.70
CA PRO A 68 1.22 15.20 -25.62
C PRO A 68 1.58 13.77 -25.15
N ASN A 69 2.84 13.36 -25.31
CA ASN A 69 3.34 12.06 -24.85
C ASN A 69 3.47 11.99 -23.31
N ALA A 70 3.57 13.13 -22.62
CA ALA A 70 3.68 13.19 -21.16
C ALA A 70 2.29 13.19 -20.51
N ARG A 71 1.64 12.02 -20.47
CA ARG A 71 0.28 11.89 -19.93
C ARG A 71 0.21 11.98 -18.40
N GLY A 72 1.28 11.61 -17.70
CA GLY A 72 1.36 11.69 -16.24
C GLY A 72 1.70 13.10 -15.77
N ILE A 73 0.82 13.71 -14.97
CA ILE A 73 1.02 15.05 -14.40
C ILE A 73 1.13 14.94 -12.88
N ILE A 74 2.28 15.38 -12.35
CA ILE A 74 2.55 15.45 -10.91
C ILE A 74 2.20 16.86 -10.43
N ILE A 75 1.23 16.96 -9.51
CA ILE A 75 0.72 18.24 -9.03
C ILE A 75 1.11 18.47 -7.57
N PHE A 76 1.80 19.57 -7.31
CA PHE A 76 2.02 20.16 -6.00
C PHE A 76 1.36 21.54 -5.96
N ALA A 77 0.05 21.57 -5.76
CA ALA A 77 -0.74 22.78 -5.85
C ALA A 77 -1.78 22.85 -4.73
N ASN A 78 -2.25 24.05 -4.43
CA ASN A 78 -3.31 24.26 -3.45
C ASN A 78 -4.67 23.74 -3.97
N GLU A 79 -5.61 23.55 -3.06
CA GLU A 79 -6.95 23.02 -3.35
C GLU A 79 -7.68 23.82 -4.44
N ASP A 80 -7.66 25.15 -4.35
CA ASP A 80 -8.30 26.05 -5.33
C ASP A 80 -7.65 25.97 -6.72
N ASP A 81 -6.33 25.86 -6.78
CA ASP A 81 -5.59 25.77 -8.05
C ASP A 81 -5.86 24.45 -8.75
N ILE A 82 -5.90 23.34 -8.00
CA ILE A 82 -6.25 22.01 -8.51
C ILE A 82 -7.63 22.07 -9.16
N ARG A 83 -8.62 22.62 -8.44
CA ARG A 83 -9.99 22.75 -8.95
C ARG A 83 -10.03 23.52 -10.27
N ARG A 84 -9.35 24.66 -10.35
CA ARG A 84 -9.31 25.51 -11.56
C ARG A 84 -8.59 24.85 -12.73
N VAL A 85 -7.54 24.04 -12.47
CA VAL A 85 -6.85 23.25 -13.50
C VAL A 85 -7.77 22.16 -14.05
N LEU A 86 -8.51 21.46 -13.20
CA LEU A 86 -9.48 20.45 -13.63
C LEU A 86 -10.64 21.09 -14.43
N GLU A 87 -11.14 22.25 -14.00
CA GLU A 87 -12.16 23.01 -14.76
C GLU A 87 -11.66 23.42 -16.15
N ALA A 88 -10.42 23.92 -16.25
CA ALA A 88 -9.81 24.27 -17.54
C ALA A 88 -9.59 23.04 -18.43
N THR A 89 -9.26 21.89 -17.85
CA THR A 89 -9.13 20.62 -18.59
C THR A 89 -10.46 20.16 -19.17
N ARG A 90 -11.54 20.26 -18.38
CA ARG A 90 -12.90 19.97 -18.86
C ARG A 90 -13.31 20.90 -19.99
N GLN A 91 -13.07 22.20 -19.84
CA GLN A 91 -13.39 23.20 -20.87
C GLN A 91 -12.60 22.98 -22.16
N ALA A 92 -11.39 22.42 -22.07
CA ALA A 92 -10.58 22.03 -23.23
C ALA A 92 -10.97 20.67 -23.84
N ASN A 93 -11.99 19.98 -23.32
CA ASN A 93 -12.40 18.63 -23.73
C ASN A 93 -11.27 17.58 -23.65
N LEU A 94 -10.39 17.70 -22.66
CA LEU A 94 -9.25 16.77 -22.45
C LEU A 94 -9.53 15.76 -21.31
N THR A 95 -10.79 15.40 -21.12
CA THR A 95 -11.20 14.39 -20.13
C THR A 95 -10.54 13.04 -20.43
N GLY A 96 -9.93 12.41 -19.41
CA GLY A 96 -9.24 11.12 -19.54
C GLY A 96 -7.89 11.15 -20.30
N HIS A 97 -7.48 12.29 -20.85
CA HIS A 97 -6.18 12.41 -21.51
C HIS A 97 -5.03 12.34 -20.49
N PHE A 98 -5.12 13.18 -19.45
CA PHE A 98 -4.11 13.30 -18.40
C PHE A 98 -4.40 12.36 -17.22
N LEU A 99 -3.33 11.82 -16.66
CA LEU A 99 -3.35 11.01 -15.44
C LEU A 99 -2.73 11.83 -14.31
N TRP A 100 -3.51 12.09 -13.27
CA TRP A 100 -3.14 13.01 -12.20
C TRP A 100 -2.51 12.29 -11.02
N VAL A 101 -1.37 12.79 -10.54
CA VAL A 101 -0.76 12.39 -9.27
C VAL A 101 -0.62 13.62 -8.39
N GLY A 102 -1.47 13.74 -7.38
CA GLY A 102 -1.51 14.88 -6.47
C GLY A 102 -0.80 14.62 -5.14
N SER A 103 -0.30 15.69 -4.54
CA SER A 103 0.10 15.72 -3.12
C SER A 103 -1.12 15.65 -2.19
N ASP A 104 -0.92 15.93 -0.90
CA ASP A 104 -1.93 15.86 0.17
C ASP A 104 -3.00 16.95 0.12
N SER A 105 -2.88 17.92 -0.78
CA SER A 105 -3.84 19.02 -0.94
C SER A 105 -5.20 18.57 -1.49
N TRP A 106 -5.26 17.47 -2.25
CA TRP A 106 -6.51 16.84 -2.70
C TRP A 106 -6.90 15.69 -1.76
N GLY A 107 -6.01 14.72 -1.56
CA GLY A 107 -6.18 13.65 -0.58
C GLY A 107 -7.56 12.97 -0.60
N SER A 108 -8.18 12.87 0.56
CA SER A 108 -9.51 12.28 0.75
C SER A 108 -10.63 13.33 0.68
N LYS A 109 -10.33 14.57 0.31
CA LYS A 109 -11.32 15.65 0.25
C LYS A 109 -12.08 15.61 -1.07
N ILE A 110 -13.39 15.74 -1.00
CA ILE A 110 -14.27 15.82 -2.19
C ILE A 110 -14.34 17.24 -2.77
N SER A 111 -14.05 18.28 -1.97
CA SER A 111 -14.16 19.68 -2.35
C SER A 111 -13.43 20.10 -3.63
N PRO A 112 -12.15 19.71 -3.90
CA PRO A 112 -11.45 20.11 -5.12
C PRO A 112 -12.03 19.48 -6.39
N ILE A 113 -12.74 18.35 -6.26
CA ILE A 113 -13.25 17.56 -7.38
C ILE A 113 -14.76 17.58 -7.54
N LEU A 114 -15.46 18.29 -6.65
CA LEU A 114 -16.91 18.40 -6.71
C LEU A 114 -17.37 18.99 -8.05
N ASN A 115 -18.23 18.24 -8.77
CA ASN A 115 -18.71 18.52 -10.13
C ASN A 115 -17.64 18.42 -11.24
N LEU A 116 -16.51 17.77 -10.96
CA LEU A 116 -15.37 17.53 -11.87
C LEU A 116 -14.87 16.08 -11.79
N GLU A 117 -15.72 15.20 -11.26
CA GLU A 117 -15.40 13.80 -10.96
C GLU A 117 -14.93 13.06 -12.22
N GLU A 118 -15.56 13.34 -13.35
CA GLU A 118 -15.24 12.79 -14.68
C GLU A 118 -13.81 13.09 -15.17
N VAL A 119 -13.23 14.23 -14.78
CA VAL A 119 -11.84 14.62 -15.11
C VAL A 119 -10.85 13.97 -14.15
N ALA A 120 -11.31 13.74 -12.92
CA ALA A 120 -10.53 13.25 -11.79
C ALA A 120 -10.45 11.72 -11.70
N VAL A 121 -11.22 10.98 -12.51
CA VAL A 121 -11.22 9.51 -12.51
C VAL A 121 -9.81 8.95 -12.70
N GLY A 122 -9.40 8.04 -11.81
CA GLY A 122 -8.08 7.40 -11.83
C GLY A 122 -6.97 8.24 -11.23
N ALA A 123 -7.24 9.45 -10.74
CA ALA A 123 -6.25 10.28 -10.05
C ALA A 123 -5.73 9.58 -8.79
N ILE A 124 -4.42 9.67 -8.57
CA ILE A 124 -3.73 9.13 -7.40
C ILE A 124 -3.33 10.28 -6.50
N THR A 125 -3.60 10.18 -5.21
CA THR A 125 -3.20 11.17 -4.22
C THR A 125 -2.65 10.50 -2.97
N ILE A 126 -1.83 11.23 -2.22
CA ILE A 126 -1.21 10.74 -0.99
C ILE A 126 -1.73 11.55 0.19
N LEU A 127 -1.81 10.94 1.36
CA LEU A 127 -2.13 11.63 2.60
C LEU A 127 -1.24 11.11 3.73
N PRO A 128 -0.80 11.95 4.66
CA PRO A 128 -0.20 11.46 5.89
C PRO A 128 -1.13 10.45 6.57
N LYS A 129 -0.56 9.36 7.08
CA LYS A 129 -1.31 8.29 7.73
C LYS A 129 -2.06 8.84 8.94
N ARG A 130 -3.38 8.68 8.95
CA ARG A 130 -4.28 9.15 10.02
C ARG A 130 -4.86 7.98 10.80
N ALA A 131 -5.05 8.18 12.10
CA ALA A 131 -5.79 7.27 12.96
C ALA A 131 -6.90 8.06 13.67
N SER A 132 -8.08 7.47 13.82
CA SER A 132 -9.12 8.04 14.66
C SER A 132 -8.67 8.00 16.12
N ILE A 133 -9.05 9.01 16.89
CA ILE A 133 -8.79 9.07 18.32
C ILE A 133 -10.14 9.05 19.02
N ASP A 134 -10.59 7.86 19.41
CA ASP A 134 -11.93 7.66 19.97
C ASP A 134 -12.19 8.54 21.21
N GLY A 135 -11.15 8.78 22.02
CA GLY A 135 -11.24 9.68 23.18
C GLY A 135 -11.50 11.14 22.80
N PHE A 136 -10.97 11.60 21.66
CA PHE A 136 -11.28 12.93 21.14
C PHE A 136 -12.69 12.98 20.56
N ASP A 137 -13.12 11.93 19.85
CA ASP A 137 -14.47 11.86 19.29
C ASP A 137 -15.54 11.95 20.39
N GLN A 138 -15.37 11.18 21.47
CA GLN A 138 -16.24 11.27 22.66
C GLN A 138 -16.17 12.65 23.33
N TYR A 139 -14.97 13.21 23.49
CA TYR A 139 -14.78 14.54 24.06
C TYR A 139 -15.48 15.62 23.22
N PHE A 140 -15.42 15.54 21.89
CA PHE A 140 -15.94 16.54 20.98
C PHE A 140 -17.46 16.42 20.80
N MET A 141 -18.00 15.20 20.65
CA MET A 141 -19.44 14.95 20.52
C MET A 141 -20.24 15.36 21.77
N THR A 142 -19.60 15.45 22.93
CA THR A 142 -20.23 15.90 24.18
C THR A 142 -20.17 17.42 24.39
N ARG A 143 -19.55 18.18 23.48
CA ARG A 143 -19.46 19.64 23.59
C ARG A 143 -20.72 20.30 23.04
N SER A 144 -21.28 21.21 23.84
CA SER A 144 -22.34 22.14 23.45
C SER A 144 -21.88 23.58 23.67
N LEU A 145 -22.58 24.54 23.08
CA LEU A 145 -22.32 25.98 23.26
C LEU A 145 -22.40 26.42 24.73
N GLU A 146 -23.19 25.72 25.54
CA GLU A 146 -23.34 25.98 26.98
C GLU A 146 -22.14 25.50 27.79
N ASN A 147 -21.55 24.37 27.39
CA ASN A 147 -20.52 23.63 28.13
C ASN A 147 -19.08 23.93 27.64
N ASN A 148 -18.90 24.76 26.61
CA ASN A 148 -17.59 25.06 26.05
C ASN A 148 -17.28 26.56 25.99
N ARG A 149 -17.25 27.22 27.16
CA ARG A 149 -16.91 28.65 27.28
C ARG A 149 -15.41 28.96 27.19
N ARG A 150 -14.55 27.93 27.19
CA ARG A 150 -13.09 28.07 27.13
C ARG A 150 -12.60 28.42 25.71
N ASN A 151 -13.29 27.92 24.69
CA ASN A 151 -12.93 28.20 23.30
C ASN A 151 -13.77 29.38 22.81
N ILE A 152 -13.12 30.53 22.67
CA ILE A 152 -13.77 31.78 22.26
C ILE A 152 -14.33 31.75 20.84
N TRP A 153 -13.85 30.84 19.98
CA TRP A 153 -14.31 30.70 18.59
C TRP A 153 -15.36 29.59 18.40
N PHE A 154 -15.81 28.95 19.49
CA PHE A 154 -16.71 27.80 19.39
C PHE A 154 -18.11 28.20 18.94
N ALA A 155 -18.53 29.44 19.23
CA ALA A 155 -19.80 30.00 18.78
C ALA A 155 -19.77 30.24 17.26
N GLU A 156 -18.72 30.89 16.76
CA GLU A 156 -18.50 31.19 15.34
C GLU A 156 -18.37 29.91 14.51
N PHE A 157 -17.65 28.91 15.02
CA PHE A 157 -17.59 27.58 14.42
C PHE A 157 -19.00 26.97 14.25
N TRP A 158 -19.84 27.06 15.27
CA TRP A 158 -21.20 26.49 15.21
C TRP A 158 -22.08 27.25 14.21
N GLU A 159 -21.98 28.57 14.15
CA GLU A 159 -22.70 29.41 13.19
C GLU A 159 -22.31 29.09 11.74
N GLU A 160 -21.01 28.95 11.45
CA GLU A 160 -20.48 28.65 10.11
C GLU A 160 -20.81 27.21 9.68
N ASN A 161 -20.59 26.22 10.54
CA ASN A 161 -20.75 24.81 10.17
C ASN A 161 -22.23 24.36 10.13
N PHE A 162 -23.11 25.00 10.89
CA PHE A 162 -24.55 24.69 10.92
C PHE A 162 -25.42 25.76 10.24
N ASN A 163 -24.82 26.80 9.65
CA ASN A 163 -25.52 27.92 8.97
C ASN A 163 -26.63 28.55 9.82
N CYS A 164 -26.37 28.82 11.10
CA CYS A 164 -27.31 29.45 12.04
C CYS A 164 -26.70 30.70 12.70
N LYS A 165 -27.52 31.56 13.32
CA LYS A 165 -27.06 32.74 14.08
C LYS A 165 -27.51 32.65 15.53
N LEU A 166 -26.59 32.82 16.47
CA LEU A 166 -26.82 32.75 17.91
C LEU A 166 -27.30 34.11 18.44
N THR A 167 -28.43 34.13 19.13
CA THR A 167 -28.95 35.35 19.77
C THR A 167 -28.16 35.66 21.05
N SER A 168 -27.40 36.75 21.04
CA SER A 168 -26.59 37.17 22.19
C SER A 168 -27.46 37.53 23.39
N SER A 169 -27.29 36.81 24.50
CA SER A 169 -27.74 37.24 25.83
C SER A 169 -26.52 37.25 26.75
N GLY A 170 -26.22 38.45 27.25
CA GLY A 170 -25.04 38.74 28.07
C GLY A 170 -25.09 38.14 29.48
N GLY A 171 -23.95 38.24 30.17
CA GLY A 171 -23.85 37.85 31.57
C GLY A 171 -22.41 37.85 32.10
N GLN A 172 -21.95 39.04 32.50
CA GLN A 172 -21.05 39.37 33.62
C GLN A 172 -19.73 38.61 33.83
N SER A 173 -18.67 39.42 33.78
CA SER A 173 -17.37 39.23 34.43
C SER A 173 -17.53 39.10 35.94
N ASP A 174 -16.97 38.05 36.54
CA ASP A 174 -16.69 38.05 37.97
C ASP A 174 -15.33 37.42 38.25
N ASP A 175 -14.50 38.20 38.94
CA ASP A 175 -13.13 37.93 39.34
C ASP A 175 -13.15 37.07 40.61
N SER A 176 -12.51 35.90 40.55
CA SER A 176 -12.14 35.16 41.77
C SER A 176 -10.87 34.34 41.55
N THR A 177 -9.75 34.97 41.86
CA THR A 177 -8.45 34.32 42.02
C THR A 177 -8.47 33.34 43.20
N ARG A 178 -8.26 32.05 42.93
CA ARG A 178 -7.84 31.04 43.93
C ARG A 178 -6.56 30.34 43.49
N LYS A 179 -5.53 30.48 44.33
CA LYS A 179 -4.28 29.71 44.31
C LYS A 179 -4.55 28.25 44.72
N CYS A 180 -3.85 27.30 44.09
CA CYS A 180 -3.72 25.93 44.58
C CYS A 180 -2.31 25.65 45.11
N THR A 181 -2.27 24.90 46.19
CA THR A 181 -1.15 24.49 47.04
C THR A 181 -0.47 23.20 46.54
N GLY A 182 0.87 23.14 46.61
CA GLY A 182 1.59 21.92 47.05
C GLY A 182 2.02 20.86 46.02
N HIS A 183 2.79 21.25 45.00
CA HIS A 183 3.73 20.46 44.16
C HIS A 183 3.22 19.38 43.17
N THR A 184 3.03 19.82 41.92
CA THR A 184 3.76 19.34 40.72
C THR A 184 3.95 20.55 39.80
N GLY A 185 5.20 20.91 39.48
CA GLY A 185 5.54 22.12 38.72
C GLY A 185 7.05 22.21 38.45
N LEU A 186 7.46 23.17 37.63
CA LEU A 186 8.85 23.40 37.23
C LEU A 186 9.74 23.68 38.45
N CYS A 187 10.92 23.06 38.51
CA CYS A 187 11.91 23.31 39.56
C CYS A 187 12.68 24.62 39.28
N PRO A 188 13.33 25.24 40.29
CA PRO A 188 14.11 26.47 40.10
C PRO A 188 15.24 26.36 39.06
N ALA A 189 15.65 25.13 38.70
CA ALA A 189 16.62 24.87 37.63
C ALA A 189 16.03 25.04 36.21
N MET A 190 14.71 25.19 36.09
CA MET A 190 13.98 25.39 34.83
C MET A 190 13.44 26.82 34.70
N GLU A 191 13.88 27.74 35.56
CA GLU A 191 13.49 29.14 35.52
C GLU A 191 14.73 30.06 35.45
N PRO A 192 15.03 30.67 34.29
CA PRO A 192 14.30 30.61 33.02
C PRO A 192 14.54 29.29 32.27
N THR A 193 13.54 28.84 31.50
CA THR A 193 13.67 27.66 30.64
C THR A 193 14.70 27.90 29.54
N ASP A 194 15.81 27.16 29.56
CA ASP A 194 16.81 27.20 28.49
C ASP A 194 16.33 26.43 27.24
N GLY A 195 16.06 27.18 26.16
CA GLY A 195 15.59 26.62 24.90
C GLY A 195 16.56 25.64 24.24
N ARG A 196 17.87 25.74 24.50
CA ARG A 196 18.87 24.80 23.95
C ARG A 196 18.77 23.44 24.64
N THR A 197 18.68 23.45 25.96
CA THR A 197 18.45 22.23 26.75
C THR A 197 17.12 21.57 26.35
N LEU A 198 16.05 22.35 26.19
CA LEU A 198 14.76 21.83 25.73
C LEU A 198 14.83 21.23 24.32
N LEU A 199 15.51 21.89 23.38
CA LEU A 199 15.68 21.38 22.01
C LEU A 199 16.45 20.06 21.99
N ASN A 200 17.50 19.92 22.82
CA ASN A 200 18.25 18.68 22.96
C ASN A 200 17.36 17.55 23.50
N TYR A 201 16.49 17.84 24.47
CA TYR A 201 15.51 16.87 24.94
C TYR A 201 14.54 16.48 23.83
N ILE A 202 13.92 17.44 23.13
CA ILE A 202 12.94 17.19 22.06
C ILE A 202 13.54 16.32 20.94
N ARG A 203 14.78 16.58 20.52
CA ARG A 203 15.47 15.78 19.48
C ARG A 203 15.71 14.32 19.90
N ALA A 204 15.82 14.04 21.20
CA ALA A 204 16.08 12.71 21.74
C ALA A 204 14.81 11.96 22.20
N VAL A 205 13.63 12.53 21.99
CA VAL A 205 12.36 11.93 22.41
C VAL A 205 12.03 10.69 21.56
N ARG A 206 11.64 9.60 22.24
CA ARG A 206 11.06 8.41 21.62
C ARG A 206 9.93 7.86 22.48
N PHE A 207 8.72 7.89 21.96
CA PHE A 207 7.52 7.34 22.62
C PHE A 207 6.52 6.83 21.59
N ASN A 208 5.57 6.00 22.01
CA ASN A 208 4.47 5.58 21.14
C ASN A 208 3.33 6.60 21.22
N GLY A 209 2.91 7.13 20.07
CA GLY A 209 1.76 8.02 19.98
C GLY A 209 0.43 7.28 20.15
N SER A 210 -0.67 8.03 20.15
CA SER A 210 -2.04 7.51 20.23
C SER A 210 -2.38 6.51 19.12
N ALA A 211 -1.73 6.62 17.96
CA ALA A 211 -1.88 5.72 16.82
C ALA A 211 -1.02 4.43 16.92
N GLY A 212 -0.34 4.20 18.05
CA GLY A 212 0.55 3.05 18.25
C GLY A 212 1.86 3.09 17.46
N THR A 213 2.12 4.20 16.74
CA THR A 213 3.36 4.43 15.99
C THR A 213 4.41 5.13 16.86
N PRO A 214 5.69 4.75 16.75
CA PRO A 214 6.75 5.44 17.47
C PRO A 214 6.97 6.84 16.88
N VAL A 215 6.92 7.85 17.74
CA VAL A 215 7.28 9.23 17.45
C VAL A 215 8.76 9.40 17.78
N MET A 216 9.54 9.79 16.79
CA MET A 216 10.99 10.02 16.87
C MET A 216 11.40 10.99 15.76
N PHE A 217 12.52 11.68 15.95
CA PHE A 217 13.04 12.66 15.01
C PHE A 217 14.40 12.24 14.45
N ASN A 218 14.67 12.59 13.19
CA ASN A 218 16.01 12.47 12.60
C ASN A 218 16.91 13.65 13.01
N GLU A 219 18.14 13.72 12.48
CA GLU A 219 19.10 14.79 12.78
C GLU A 219 18.60 16.19 12.41
N ASN A 220 17.72 16.28 11.41
CA ASN A 220 17.09 17.53 10.96
C ASN A 220 15.88 17.93 11.82
N GLY A 221 15.39 17.03 12.67
CA GLY A 221 14.18 17.25 13.47
C GLY A 221 12.88 16.78 12.80
N ASP A 222 12.97 16.01 11.72
CA ASP A 222 11.81 15.49 11.00
C ASP A 222 11.41 14.10 11.51
N ALA A 223 10.09 13.88 11.61
CA ALA A 223 9.55 12.56 11.88
C ALA A 223 9.58 11.68 10.62
N PRO A 224 9.71 10.35 10.74
CA PRO A 224 9.66 9.45 9.59
C PRO A 224 8.30 9.55 8.89
N GLY A 225 8.34 9.81 7.58
CA GLY A 225 7.14 9.95 6.75
C GLY A 225 6.35 8.65 6.64
N ARG A 226 5.03 8.73 6.84
CA ARG A 226 4.10 7.61 6.65
C ARG A 226 2.88 8.14 5.92
N TYR A 227 2.58 7.54 4.77
CA TYR A 227 1.50 8.00 3.91
C TYR A 227 0.59 6.86 3.53
N ASP A 228 -0.71 7.15 3.46
CA ASP A 228 -1.70 6.31 2.79
C ASP A 228 -1.91 6.87 1.37
N ILE A 229 -2.09 5.97 0.42
CA ILE A 229 -2.24 6.29 -1.01
C ILE A 229 -3.68 6.02 -1.39
N PHE A 230 -4.32 6.99 -2.03
CA PHE A 230 -5.69 6.94 -2.47
C PHE A 230 -5.77 7.01 -3.98
N GLN A 231 -6.72 6.28 -4.56
CA GLN A 231 -7.10 6.40 -5.96
C GLN A 231 -8.57 6.79 -6.05
N TYR A 232 -8.87 7.79 -6.87
CA TYR A 232 -10.23 8.19 -7.15
C TYR A 232 -10.87 7.26 -8.19
N GLN A 233 -12.03 6.67 -7.86
CA GLN A 233 -12.78 5.78 -8.75
C GLN A 233 -14.22 6.27 -8.88
N ALA A 234 -14.76 6.25 -10.12
CA ALA A 234 -16.14 6.59 -10.37
C ALA A 234 -17.03 5.37 -10.11
N THR A 235 -17.95 5.46 -9.15
CA THR A 235 -19.00 4.45 -8.93
C THR A 235 -20.19 4.73 -9.83
N ASN A 236 -20.59 3.74 -10.65
CA ASN A 236 -21.79 3.81 -11.48
C ASN A 236 -23.04 4.02 -10.60
N GLY A 237 -23.57 5.26 -10.56
CA GLY A 237 -24.95 5.52 -10.14
C GLY A 237 -25.19 6.56 -9.04
N SER A 238 -24.17 7.11 -8.38
CA SER A 238 -24.38 8.29 -7.53
C SER A 238 -23.13 9.18 -7.44
N ALA A 239 -23.27 10.41 -7.93
CA ALA A 239 -22.28 11.48 -7.82
C ALA A 239 -21.98 11.90 -6.36
N SER A 240 -22.61 11.27 -5.38
CA SER A 240 -22.48 11.56 -3.95
C SER A 240 -21.68 10.51 -3.16
N SER A 241 -21.20 9.43 -3.79
CA SER A 241 -20.47 8.35 -3.08
C SER A 241 -19.08 8.00 -3.65
N GLY A 242 -18.59 8.75 -4.63
CA GLY A 242 -17.22 8.62 -5.13
C GLY A 242 -16.21 9.10 -4.08
N GLY A 243 -15.85 8.25 -3.14
CA GLY A 243 -14.76 8.47 -2.19
C GLY A 243 -13.45 7.91 -2.74
N GLY A 244 -12.33 8.59 -2.47
CA GLY A 244 -11.00 8.03 -2.75
C GLY A 244 -10.82 6.70 -2.01
N GLN A 245 -10.52 5.62 -2.73
CA GLN A 245 -10.27 4.31 -2.14
C GLN A 245 -8.78 4.20 -1.78
N ALA A 246 -8.47 3.70 -0.59
CA ALA A 246 -7.09 3.42 -0.22
C ALA A 246 -6.55 2.27 -1.08
N VAL A 247 -5.45 2.51 -1.80
CA VAL A 247 -4.82 1.56 -2.74
C VAL A 247 -3.43 1.12 -2.30
N GLY A 248 -2.88 1.73 -1.25
CA GLY A 248 -1.60 1.34 -0.69
C GLY A 248 -1.12 2.23 0.44
N GLN A 249 0.06 1.91 0.94
CA GLN A 249 0.74 2.63 2.00
C GLN A 249 2.21 2.83 1.64
N TRP A 250 2.79 3.91 2.12
CA TRP A 250 4.21 4.20 2.01
C TRP A 250 4.78 4.43 3.40
N ALA A 251 5.78 3.64 3.77
CA ALA A 251 6.56 3.81 4.99
C ALA A 251 7.97 3.31 4.69
N GLU A 252 8.87 4.22 4.33
CA GLU A 252 10.25 3.98 3.82
C GLU A 252 10.31 3.21 2.49
N ALA A 253 9.34 2.32 2.22
CA ALA A 253 9.13 1.63 0.97
C ALA A 253 7.64 1.66 0.58
N LEU A 254 7.38 1.66 -0.73
CA LEU A 254 6.04 1.60 -1.30
C LEU A 254 5.46 0.19 -1.15
N ARG A 255 4.27 0.09 -0.54
CA ARG A 255 3.46 -1.13 -0.47
C ARG A 255 2.11 -0.85 -1.10
N LEU A 256 1.90 -1.35 -2.31
CA LEU A 256 0.59 -1.32 -2.95
C LEU A 256 -0.21 -2.51 -2.43
N ASP A 257 -1.44 -2.28 -1.97
CA ASP A 257 -2.33 -3.37 -1.59
C ASP A 257 -2.68 -4.19 -2.83
N VAL A 258 -3.15 -5.43 -2.64
CA VAL A 258 -3.52 -6.45 -3.67
C VAL A 258 -4.44 -5.92 -4.78
N VAL A 259 -4.99 -4.72 -4.60
CA VAL A 259 -5.49 -3.80 -5.63
C VAL A 259 -4.56 -3.71 -6.85
N GLY A 260 -3.24 -3.90 -6.76
CA GLY A 260 -2.35 -3.96 -7.93
C GLY A 260 -2.75 -5.02 -8.98
N VAL A 261 -3.31 -6.16 -8.55
CA VAL A 261 -3.87 -7.18 -9.47
C VAL A 261 -5.20 -6.71 -10.06
N ILE A 262 -6.03 -6.02 -9.27
CA ILE A 262 -7.31 -5.47 -9.71
C ILE A 262 -7.11 -4.26 -10.65
N ALA A 263 -6.09 -3.45 -10.40
CA ALA A 263 -5.66 -2.31 -11.19
C ALA A 263 -4.96 -2.78 -12.48
N TRP A 264 -4.21 -3.88 -12.44
CA TRP A 264 -3.73 -4.56 -13.65
C TRP A 264 -4.90 -5.07 -14.51
N LEU A 265 -5.88 -5.73 -13.89
CA LEU A 265 -7.12 -6.14 -14.55
C LEU A 265 -7.97 -4.95 -15.04
N GLY A 266 -7.86 -3.79 -14.41
CA GLY A 266 -8.52 -2.55 -14.82
C GLY A 266 -7.77 -1.80 -15.93
N ALA A 267 -6.44 -1.85 -15.95
CA ALA A 267 -5.59 -1.20 -16.94
C ALA A 267 -5.47 -2.02 -18.24
N GLN A 268 -5.48 -3.35 -18.13
CA GLN A 268 -5.60 -4.31 -19.23
C GLN A 268 -6.74 -5.28 -18.93
N PRO A 269 -7.99 -4.91 -19.26
CA PRO A 269 -9.10 -5.84 -19.15
C PRO A 269 -8.86 -7.03 -20.08
N PRO A 270 -9.13 -8.28 -19.63
CA PRO A 270 -8.98 -9.45 -20.47
C PRO A 270 -9.91 -9.32 -21.68
N HIS A 271 -9.34 -9.08 -22.86
CA HIS A 271 -10.08 -8.91 -24.11
C HIS A 271 -10.14 -10.24 -24.86
N SER A 272 -11.26 -10.51 -25.53
CA SER A 272 -11.41 -11.68 -26.40
C SER A 272 -11.12 -11.30 -27.85
N VAL A 273 -10.25 -12.04 -28.53
CA VAL A 273 -9.92 -11.84 -29.95
C VAL A 273 -10.36 -13.08 -30.73
N ILE A 274 -10.94 -12.88 -31.91
CA ILE A 274 -11.30 -13.98 -32.80
C ILE A 274 -10.08 -14.29 -33.66
N ASP A 275 -9.54 -15.49 -33.51
CA ASP A 275 -8.45 -16.00 -34.34
C ASP A 275 -9.01 -16.70 -35.58
N TYR A 276 -8.57 -16.26 -36.76
CA TYR A 276 -8.93 -16.84 -38.05
C TYR A 276 -7.75 -17.59 -38.70
N GLU A 277 -6.55 -17.55 -38.11
CA GLU A 277 -5.37 -18.22 -38.68
C GLU A 277 -5.36 -19.73 -38.40
N GLU A 278 -5.93 -20.16 -37.27
CA GLU A 278 -5.86 -21.55 -36.78
C GLU A 278 -6.73 -22.55 -37.58
N GLN A 279 -7.82 -22.09 -38.21
CA GLN A 279 -8.77 -22.93 -38.98
C GLN A 279 -8.91 -22.46 -40.43
N ARG A 280 -7.80 -22.10 -41.08
CA ARG A 280 -7.80 -21.68 -42.49
C ARG A 280 -8.13 -22.87 -43.41
N THR A 281 -9.39 -22.97 -43.83
CA THR A 281 -9.83 -23.88 -44.89
C THR A 281 -9.52 -23.30 -46.27
N VAL A 282 -9.36 -24.16 -47.28
CA VAL A 282 -9.13 -23.74 -48.68
C VAL A 282 -10.35 -22.98 -49.23
N ASP A 283 -11.56 -23.31 -48.76
CA ASP A 283 -12.79 -22.58 -49.07
C ASP A 283 -13.07 -21.45 -48.07
N PRO A 284 -13.26 -20.19 -48.54
CA PRO A 284 -13.53 -19.03 -47.69
C PRO A 284 -14.92 -19.05 -47.03
N GLU A 285 -15.89 -19.81 -47.57
CA GLU A 285 -17.22 -19.95 -46.95
C GLU A 285 -17.27 -20.90 -45.75
N GLN A 286 -16.24 -21.73 -45.57
CA GLN A 286 -16.13 -22.68 -44.43
C GLN A 286 -15.17 -22.18 -43.33
N ALA A 287 -14.62 -20.97 -43.48
CA ALA A 287 -13.71 -20.39 -42.50
C ALA A 287 -14.45 -20.14 -41.18
N ARG A 288 -14.00 -20.82 -40.12
CA ARG A 288 -14.52 -20.64 -38.76
C ARG A 288 -13.50 -19.86 -37.94
N GLY A 289 -13.97 -18.85 -37.20
CA GLY A 289 -13.16 -18.11 -36.23
C GLY A 289 -13.22 -18.78 -34.86
N VAL A 290 -12.08 -18.90 -34.19
CA VAL A 290 -11.99 -19.41 -32.81
C VAL A 290 -11.87 -18.23 -31.86
N LEU A 291 -12.80 -18.10 -30.90
CA LEU A 291 -12.72 -17.06 -29.88
C LEU A 291 -11.65 -17.44 -28.85
N LYS A 292 -10.59 -16.63 -28.75
CA LYS A 292 -9.50 -16.79 -27.78
C LYS A 292 -9.40 -15.58 -26.86
N CYS A 293 -8.88 -15.77 -25.65
CA CYS A 293 -8.46 -14.64 -24.81
C CYS A 293 -7.14 -14.08 -25.35
N ASP A 294 -7.01 -12.75 -25.33
CA ASP A 294 -5.79 -12.04 -25.71
C ASP A 294 -4.70 -12.21 -24.65
N MET A 295 -4.06 -13.37 -24.63
CA MET A 295 -2.93 -13.68 -23.77
C MET A 295 -1.66 -13.74 -24.61
N SER A 296 -0.63 -12.98 -24.23
CA SER A 296 0.66 -13.07 -24.89
C SER A 296 1.38 -14.37 -24.50
N ASP A 297 2.06 -15.00 -25.46
CA ASP A 297 2.89 -16.19 -25.23
C ASP A 297 3.98 -15.91 -24.19
N LEU A 298 4.51 -14.68 -24.16
CA LEU A 298 5.50 -14.25 -23.17
C LEU A 298 4.94 -14.23 -21.76
N SER A 299 3.69 -13.76 -21.57
CA SER A 299 3.01 -13.78 -20.27
C SER A 299 2.78 -15.21 -19.80
N LEU A 300 2.40 -16.10 -20.72
CA LEU A 300 2.18 -17.51 -20.40
C LEU A 300 3.48 -18.23 -20.04
N ILE A 301 4.56 -17.98 -20.79
CA ILE A 301 5.92 -18.47 -20.45
C ILE A 301 6.39 -17.90 -19.11
N GLY A 302 6.11 -16.63 -18.83
CA GLY A 302 6.44 -15.97 -17.56
C GLY A 302 5.74 -16.63 -16.37
N CYS A 303 4.43 -16.85 -16.48
CA CYS A 303 3.63 -17.53 -15.45
C CYS A 303 4.12 -18.96 -15.20
N LEU A 304 4.32 -19.75 -16.28
CA LEU A 304 4.83 -21.12 -16.16
C LEU A 304 6.25 -21.17 -15.61
N GLY A 305 7.11 -20.23 -16.02
CA GLY A 305 8.49 -20.10 -15.54
C GLY A 305 8.53 -19.82 -14.04
N TYR A 306 7.67 -18.92 -13.55
CA TYR A 306 7.54 -18.67 -12.11
C TYR A 306 7.07 -19.90 -11.34
N SER A 307 6.06 -20.62 -11.85
CA SER A 307 5.59 -21.87 -11.25
C SER A 307 6.70 -22.93 -11.18
N LEU A 308 7.51 -23.08 -12.22
CA LEU A 308 8.66 -23.99 -12.22
C LEU A 308 9.74 -23.59 -11.21
N LEU A 309 10.02 -22.29 -11.09
CA LEU A 309 11.00 -21.77 -10.13
C LEU A 309 10.57 -22.04 -8.69
N LEU A 310 9.29 -21.84 -8.39
CA LEU A 310 8.70 -22.21 -7.10
C LEU A 310 8.78 -23.72 -6.86
N MET A 311 8.46 -24.55 -7.85
CA MET A 311 8.53 -26.01 -7.74
C MET A 311 9.95 -26.49 -7.42
N VAL A 312 10.97 -25.96 -8.10
CA VAL A 312 12.38 -26.27 -7.81
C VAL A 312 12.74 -25.85 -6.39
N THR A 313 12.39 -24.63 -6.00
CA THR A 313 12.67 -24.08 -4.66
C THR A 313 12.03 -24.93 -3.56
N CYS A 314 10.75 -25.28 -3.70
CA CYS A 314 10.04 -26.13 -2.76
C CYS A 314 10.62 -27.55 -2.71
N THR A 315 11.10 -28.09 -3.83
CA THR A 315 11.79 -29.40 -3.85
C THR A 315 13.11 -29.35 -3.08
N VAL A 316 13.91 -28.29 -3.24
CA VAL A 316 15.14 -28.10 -2.48
C VAL A 316 14.86 -28.04 -0.97
N TYR A 317 13.83 -27.30 -0.57
CA TYR A 317 13.40 -27.25 0.83
C TYR A 317 12.90 -28.61 1.33
N ALA A 318 12.15 -29.36 0.52
CA ALA A 318 11.67 -30.69 0.87
C ALA A 318 12.83 -31.70 1.06
N ILE A 319 13.89 -31.60 0.25
CA ILE A 319 15.09 -32.44 0.40
C ILE A 319 15.84 -32.09 1.70
N LYS A 320 16.04 -30.79 1.97
CA LYS A 320 16.67 -30.34 3.22
C LYS A 320 15.86 -30.75 4.46
N ALA A 321 14.53 -30.75 4.36
CA ALA A 321 13.63 -31.15 5.45
C ALA A 321 13.71 -32.63 5.81
N ARG A 322 14.30 -33.51 4.96
CA ARG A 322 14.48 -34.94 5.27
C ARG A 322 15.43 -35.21 6.45
N GLY A 323 16.33 -34.27 6.75
CA GLY A 323 17.29 -34.38 7.86
C GLY A 323 16.74 -33.93 9.22
N VAL A 324 15.48 -33.47 9.29
CA VAL A 324 14.87 -32.97 10.53
C VAL A 324 14.37 -34.16 11.36
N PRO A 325 14.72 -34.27 12.65
CA PRO A 325 14.35 -35.40 13.50
C PRO A 325 12.82 -35.56 13.65
N GLU A 326 12.38 -36.80 13.90
CA GLU A 326 11.01 -37.33 13.86
C GLU A 326 9.97 -36.66 14.78
N THR A 327 10.32 -35.58 15.47
CA THR A 327 9.36 -34.77 16.25
C THR A 327 8.43 -33.93 15.36
N PHE A 328 8.69 -33.85 14.04
CA PHE A 328 7.80 -33.29 13.03
C PHE A 328 7.36 -34.36 12.00
N ASN A 329 6.36 -35.17 12.37
CA ASN A 329 5.74 -36.21 11.51
C ASN A 329 5.12 -35.69 10.19
N GLU A 330 5.16 -34.39 9.93
CA GLU A 330 4.57 -33.76 8.75
C GLU A 330 5.55 -33.63 7.56
N ALA A 331 6.87 -33.76 7.76
CA ALA A 331 7.84 -33.54 6.69
C ALA A 331 7.79 -34.61 5.58
N LYS A 332 7.48 -35.86 5.93
CA LYS A 332 7.37 -36.99 4.99
C LYS A 332 6.22 -36.80 3.97
N PRO A 333 4.95 -36.58 4.37
CA PRO A 333 3.85 -36.37 3.42
C PRO A 333 4.02 -35.10 2.57
N ILE A 334 4.62 -34.04 3.12
CA ILE A 334 4.98 -32.84 2.34
C ILE A 334 5.98 -33.19 1.24
N GLY A 335 7.01 -33.98 1.55
CA GLY A 335 7.96 -34.45 0.56
C GLY A 335 7.29 -35.27 -0.56
N PHE A 336 6.45 -36.25 -0.23
CA PHE A 336 5.75 -37.06 -1.23
C PHE A 336 4.85 -36.24 -2.14
N THR A 337 4.13 -35.27 -1.58
CA THR A 337 3.30 -34.33 -2.34
C THR A 337 4.15 -33.57 -3.35
N MET A 338 5.28 -33.01 -2.91
CA MET A 338 6.19 -32.25 -3.77
C MET A 338 6.82 -33.08 -4.89
N TYR A 339 7.25 -34.32 -4.62
CA TYR A 339 7.84 -35.17 -5.67
C TYR A 339 6.80 -35.56 -6.73
N THR A 340 5.59 -35.88 -6.30
CA THR A 340 4.50 -36.28 -7.21
C THR A 340 4.06 -35.11 -8.08
N THR A 341 3.92 -33.90 -7.51
CA THR A 341 3.61 -32.70 -8.29
C THR A 341 4.74 -32.37 -9.28
N CYS A 342 6.02 -32.52 -8.90
CA CYS A 342 7.13 -32.34 -9.83
C CYS A 342 7.05 -33.27 -11.04
N ILE A 343 6.69 -34.55 -10.86
CA ILE A 343 6.54 -35.50 -11.97
C ILE A 343 5.42 -35.06 -12.93
N ILE A 344 4.28 -34.61 -12.39
CA ILE A 344 3.15 -34.11 -13.20
C ILE A 344 3.59 -32.92 -14.05
N TRP A 345 4.29 -31.96 -13.45
CA TRP A 345 4.77 -30.77 -14.17
C TRP A 345 5.89 -31.08 -15.17
N LEU A 346 6.76 -32.04 -14.87
CA LEU A 346 7.78 -32.51 -15.83
C LEU A 346 7.16 -33.21 -17.05
N ALA A 347 6.02 -33.89 -16.89
CA ALA A 347 5.26 -34.45 -18.01
C ALA A 347 4.49 -33.37 -18.79
N PHE A 348 3.98 -32.33 -18.11
CA PHE A 348 3.25 -31.23 -18.73
C PHE A 348 4.10 -30.44 -19.74
N VAL A 349 5.33 -30.06 -19.37
CA VAL A 349 6.20 -29.18 -20.19
C VAL A 349 6.42 -29.70 -21.62
N PRO A 350 6.87 -30.95 -21.86
CA PRO A 350 7.09 -31.46 -23.21
C PRO A 350 5.78 -31.63 -23.99
N ILE A 351 4.65 -31.91 -23.33
CA ILE A 351 3.35 -32.00 -24.00
C ILE A 351 2.91 -30.59 -24.44
N PHE A 352 3.03 -29.60 -23.56
CA PHE A 352 2.59 -28.23 -23.81
C PHE A 352 3.36 -27.54 -24.95
N PHE A 353 4.69 -27.69 -24.97
CA PHE A 353 5.54 -27.11 -26.02
C PHE A 353 5.64 -28.01 -27.26
N GLY A 354 5.57 -29.33 -27.10
CA GLY A 354 5.64 -30.28 -28.22
C GLY A 354 4.42 -30.21 -29.14
N THR A 355 3.26 -29.79 -28.63
CA THR A 355 2.03 -29.63 -29.42
C THR A 355 1.86 -28.24 -30.03
N ALA A 356 2.88 -27.36 -29.90
CA ALA A 356 2.82 -25.98 -30.39
C ALA A 356 2.71 -25.87 -31.93
N GLN A 357 3.03 -26.94 -32.66
CA GLN A 357 2.97 -27.00 -34.13
C GLN A 357 1.71 -27.70 -34.68
N SER A 358 0.84 -28.21 -33.80
CA SER A 358 -0.36 -28.96 -34.20
C SER A 358 -1.53 -28.02 -34.50
N ALA A 359 -2.37 -28.36 -35.49
CA ALA A 359 -3.59 -27.60 -35.82
C ALA A 359 -4.64 -27.58 -34.68
N GLU A 360 -4.47 -28.45 -33.67
CA GLU A 360 -5.32 -28.51 -32.47
C GLU A 360 -4.62 -27.95 -31.22
N LYS A 361 -3.57 -27.12 -31.38
CA LYS A 361 -2.72 -26.63 -30.26
C LYS A 361 -3.54 -26.10 -29.09
N ILE A 362 -4.59 -25.32 -29.37
CA ILE A 362 -5.43 -24.68 -28.34
C ILE A 362 -6.20 -25.70 -27.50
N TYR A 363 -6.76 -26.74 -28.11
CA TYR A 363 -7.51 -27.79 -27.41
C TYR A 363 -6.58 -28.65 -26.56
N ILE A 364 -5.43 -29.02 -27.11
CA ILE A 364 -4.46 -29.88 -26.42
C ILE A 364 -3.81 -29.12 -25.26
N GLN A 365 -3.37 -27.87 -25.46
CA GLN A 365 -2.76 -27.06 -24.41
C GLN A 365 -3.73 -26.75 -23.27
N THR A 366 -4.97 -26.37 -23.58
CA THR A 366 -5.99 -26.08 -22.57
C THR A 366 -6.31 -27.33 -21.75
N THR A 367 -6.60 -28.45 -22.42
CA THR A 367 -6.93 -29.71 -21.75
C THR A 367 -5.77 -30.20 -20.89
N THR A 368 -4.55 -30.16 -21.41
CA THR A 368 -3.36 -30.61 -20.68
C THR A 368 -3.09 -29.72 -19.46
N LEU A 369 -3.26 -28.41 -19.57
CA LEU A 369 -3.15 -27.47 -18.44
C LEU A 369 -4.20 -27.76 -17.37
N THR A 370 -5.47 -27.92 -17.75
CA THR A 370 -6.56 -28.25 -16.82
C THR A 370 -6.29 -29.55 -16.08
N VAL A 371 -5.96 -30.63 -16.82
CA VAL A 371 -5.67 -31.94 -16.22
C VAL A 371 -4.49 -31.86 -15.25
N SER A 372 -3.41 -31.17 -15.63
CA SER A 372 -2.20 -31.04 -14.80
C SER A 372 -2.47 -30.27 -13.51
N LEU A 373 -3.24 -29.18 -13.59
CA LEU A 373 -3.65 -28.39 -12.43
C LEU A 373 -4.57 -29.19 -11.49
N SER A 374 -5.60 -29.84 -12.04
CA SER A 374 -6.53 -30.65 -11.25
C SER A 374 -5.81 -31.81 -10.55
N LEU A 375 -4.94 -32.53 -11.27
CA LEU A 375 -4.19 -33.65 -10.69
C LEU A 375 -3.24 -33.18 -9.58
N SER A 376 -2.56 -32.05 -9.77
CA SER A 376 -1.68 -31.45 -8.75
C SER A 376 -2.45 -31.04 -7.49
N ALA A 377 -3.65 -30.49 -7.64
CA ALA A 377 -4.54 -30.14 -6.53
C ALA A 377 -5.03 -31.39 -5.78
N SER A 378 -5.45 -32.43 -6.51
CA SER A 378 -5.89 -33.71 -5.92
C SER A 378 -4.78 -34.40 -5.13
N VAL A 379 -3.54 -34.39 -5.64
CA VAL A 379 -2.37 -34.94 -4.93
C VAL A 379 -2.11 -34.18 -3.63
N SER A 380 -2.20 -32.84 -3.67
CA SER A 380 -1.99 -31.99 -2.50
C SER A 380 -3.04 -32.25 -1.41
N LEU A 381 -4.32 -32.37 -1.81
CA LEU A 381 -5.40 -32.71 -0.88
C LEU A 381 -5.25 -34.14 -0.34
N GLY A 382 -5.01 -35.10 -1.22
CA GLY A 382 -4.90 -36.51 -0.89
C GLY A 382 -3.74 -36.82 0.05
N MET A 383 -2.53 -36.35 -0.25
CA MET A 383 -1.33 -36.75 0.47
C MET A 383 -1.09 -35.94 1.76
N LEU A 384 -1.56 -34.68 1.83
CA LEU A 384 -1.39 -33.84 3.03
C LEU A 384 -2.53 -33.96 4.02
N TYR A 385 -3.77 -33.95 3.54
CA TYR A 385 -4.93 -33.79 4.41
C TYR A 385 -5.59 -35.13 4.78
N VAL A 386 -5.64 -36.10 3.87
CA VAL A 386 -6.27 -37.41 4.17
C VAL A 386 -5.62 -38.14 5.34
N PRO A 387 -4.27 -38.20 5.49
CA PRO A 387 -3.67 -38.83 6.65
C PRO A 387 -4.05 -38.13 7.96
N LYS A 388 -4.15 -36.79 7.95
CA LYS A 388 -4.52 -35.99 9.12
C LYS A 388 -5.99 -36.20 9.49
N THR A 389 -6.90 -36.16 8.51
CA THR A 389 -8.33 -36.39 8.75
C THR A 389 -8.62 -37.83 9.16
N TYR A 390 -7.89 -38.81 8.62
CA TYR A 390 -7.99 -40.21 9.00
C TYR A 390 -7.63 -40.43 10.47
N VAL A 391 -6.51 -39.87 10.94
CA VAL A 391 -6.14 -39.97 12.36
C VAL A 391 -7.17 -39.26 13.25
N ILE A 392 -7.64 -38.08 12.86
CA ILE A 392 -8.65 -37.34 13.63
C ILE A 392 -9.95 -38.14 13.81
N LEU A 393 -10.41 -38.83 12.75
CA LEU A 393 -11.73 -39.47 12.74
C LEU A 393 -11.71 -40.92 13.24
N PHE A 394 -10.65 -41.68 12.96
CA PHE A 394 -10.57 -43.10 13.28
C PHE A 394 -9.61 -43.44 14.44
N HIS A 395 -8.71 -42.52 14.80
CA HIS A 395 -7.72 -42.72 15.87
C HIS A 395 -7.66 -41.52 16.85
N PRO A 396 -8.79 -41.20 17.54
CA PRO A 396 -8.87 -40.06 18.45
C PRO A 396 -7.89 -40.15 19.64
N GLU A 397 -7.40 -41.34 19.98
CA GLU A 397 -6.40 -41.57 21.02
C GLU A 397 -5.05 -40.90 20.75
N GLN A 398 -4.76 -40.54 19.49
CA GLN A 398 -3.52 -39.86 19.10
C GLN A 398 -3.64 -38.31 19.15
N ASN A 399 -4.83 -37.77 19.39
CA ASN A 399 -5.12 -36.33 19.41
C ASN A 399 -4.77 -35.64 20.76
N VAL A 400 -3.71 -36.09 21.44
CA VAL A 400 -3.31 -35.54 22.74
C VAL A 400 -2.06 -34.66 22.57
N GLN A 401 -2.11 -33.42 23.06
CA GLN A 401 -0.95 -32.52 23.05
C GLN A 401 0.21 -33.14 23.86
N LYS A 402 1.26 -33.61 23.18
CA LYS A 402 2.50 -34.02 23.86
C LYS A 402 3.13 -32.78 24.51
N ARG A 403 3.03 -32.72 25.84
CA ARG A 403 3.57 -31.66 26.71
C ARG A 403 5.06 -31.44 26.39
N LYS A 404 5.42 -30.26 25.87
CA LYS A 404 6.81 -29.86 25.63
C LYS A 404 7.60 -29.93 26.95
N ARG A 405 8.61 -30.79 27.00
CA ARG A 405 9.52 -30.91 28.15
C ARG A 405 10.43 -29.69 28.18
N SER A 406 10.12 -28.73 29.07
CA SER A 406 10.92 -27.54 29.34
C SER A 406 12.36 -27.93 29.72
N LEU A 407 13.35 -27.29 29.10
CA LEU A 407 14.75 -27.35 29.53
C LEU A 407 14.84 -26.88 30.98
N LYS A 408 15.22 -27.78 31.90
CA LYS A 408 15.65 -27.38 33.25
C LYS A 408 17.10 -26.90 33.17
N THR A 409 17.28 -25.62 33.44
CA THR A 409 18.55 -24.99 33.81
C THR A 409 19.19 -25.74 34.97
N THR A 410 20.38 -26.29 34.76
CA THR A 410 21.20 -26.91 35.80
C THR A 410 21.71 -25.82 36.75
N SER A 411 21.22 -25.80 37.98
CA SER A 411 21.84 -25.07 39.08
C SER A 411 23.15 -25.76 39.46
N THR A 412 24.26 -25.05 39.26
CA THR A 412 25.60 -25.40 39.71
C THR A 412 25.63 -25.44 41.24
N VAL A 413 25.88 -26.61 41.82
CA VAL A 413 26.28 -26.77 43.22
C VAL A 413 27.79 -26.98 43.23
N ALA A 414 28.49 -26.07 43.91
CA ALA A 414 29.93 -26.10 44.12
C ALA A 414 30.35 -27.31 44.98
N ALA A 415 31.48 -27.94 44.63
CA ALA A 415 32.10 -29.03 45.38
C ALA A 415 33.07 -28.50 46.45
N PRO A 416 33.27 -29.22 47.59
CA PRO A 416 34.24 -28.84 48.61
C PRO A 416 35.67 -29.35 48.27
N PRO A 417 36.73 -28.80 48.91
CA PRO A 417 38.10 -29.01 48.46
C PRO A 417 38.66 -30.38 48.91
N LYS A 418 39.55 -30.93 48.08
CA LYS A 418 40.35 -32.13 48.36
C LYS A 418 41.52 -31.80 49.28
N SER A 419 41.71 -32.63 50.31
CA SER A 419 42.88 -32.71 51.17
C SER A 419 44.08 -33.28 50.41
N GLU A 420 45.21 -32.58 50.44
CA GLU A 420 46.51 -33.00 49.91
C GLU A 420 47.37 -33.47 51.09
N ASN A 421 47.79 -34.74 51.07
CA ASN A 421 48.75 -35.30 52.01
C ASN A 421 50.17 -34.91 51.55
N THR A 422 51.00 -34.44 52.47
CA THR A 422 52.47 -34.47 52.32
C THR A 422 53.09 -34.85 53.67
N GLU A 423 53.72 -36.03 53.61
CA GLU A 423 54.86 -36.60 54.35
C GLU A 423 55.40 -36.00 55.67
N ASP A 424 55.64 -36.95 56.59
CA ASP A 424 56.80 -37.15 57.48
C ASP A 424 57.13 -36.17 58.63
N ALA A 425 57.05 -36.68 59.87
CA ALA A 425 58.24 -37.10 60.63
C ALA A 425 57.92 -37.37 62.12
N LYS A 426 58.35 -38.56 62.55
CA LYS A 426 58.72 -39.00 63.91
C LYS A 426 57.66 -39.56 64.85
#